data_AF-A0A662WUY8-F1
#
_entry.id   AF-A0A662WUY8-F1
#
_cell.length_a   1.000
_cell.length_b   1.000
_cell.length_c   1.000
_cell.angle_alpha   90.00
_cell.angle_beta   90.00
_cell.angle_gamma   90.00
#
_symmetry.space_group_name_H-M   'P 1'
#
loop_
_entity.id
_entity.type
_entity.pdbx_description
1 polymer ?
#
loop_
_entity_poly.entity_id
_entity_poly.type
_entity_poly.pdbx_seq_one_letter_code
_entity_poly.pdbx_strand_id
1 'polypeptide(L)'
;MGGLGIDRELLYRKLFAFDHQLDGSLSASSDGHGSSADRLCAVIQAAVAQNRQEPLRQMLLQRLGYWLRTDVVPPFWRFFRDCPALIQRSGRTRRGRHELTLFCAQQLTLALQFAEEAFAQCVQIASLFDDHPPSGRQPIAGRSMLHELRVSFRCLVFEDAHAVERFEELLLVFFSMSFQKFRGKEKFQAFDSRPIRGALLQLEWLGVAEPALMRVLHSQVRKMVCATCGEVYDEKFLAEMETWACSELLPWLDELLPSDGDASTRKWREILSRHVLQEFGRLRIKQLFEIIKEFPDSLTDEQNGDLFEELRRDNMRLIQHDDDSDDDEVAQSPAVP
;
A
#
# COMPACT_ATOMS: atom_id res chain seq x y z
N MET A 1 -11.61 17.98 15.47
CA MET A 1 -12.42 17.35 14.40
C MET A 1 -13.23 16.25 15.06
N GLY A 2 -14.54 16.47 15.25
CA GLY A 2 -15.42 15.51 15.91
C GLY A 2 -15.74 14.33 14.99
N GLY A 3 -15.75 13.14 15.58
CA GLY A 3 -16.17 11.82 15.07
C GLY A 3 -16.52 11.70 13.59
N LEU A 4 -15.56 11.28 12.77
CA LEU A 4 -15.82 10.60 11.49
C LEU A 4 -16.16 9.12 11.69
N GLY A 5 -16.58 8.73 12.90
CA GLY A 5 -16.94 7.36 13.20
C GLY A 5 -18.19 6.94 12.43
N ILE A 6 -18.23 5.68 12.02
CA ILE A 6 -19.38 5.13 11.31
C ILE A 6 -20.54 4.93 12.30
N ASP A 7 -21.61 5.71 12.14
CA ASP A 7 -22.84 5.55 12.93
C ASP A 7 -23.60 4.30 12.45
N ARG A 8 -23.54 3.25 13.29
CA ARG A 8 -24.20 1.96 13.03
C ARG A 8 -25.72 2.09 12.89
N GLU A 9 -26.37 2.94 13.68
CA GLU A 9 -27.84 3.12 13.58
C GLU A 9 -28.21 3.78 12.26
N LEU A 10 -27.46 4.82 11.86
CA LEU A 10 -27.67 5.50 10.59
C LEU A 10 -27.44 4.55 9.40
N LEU A 11 -26.40 3.70 9.46
CA LEU A 11 -26.13 2.70 8.44
C LEU A 11 -27.34 1.77 8.26
N TYR A 12 -27.82 1.15 9.33
CA TYR A 12 -28.93 0.20 9.24
C TYR A 12 -30.23 0.86 8.75
N ARG A 13 -30.49 2.13 9.11
CA ARG A 13 -31.62 2.89 8.57
C ARG A 13 -31.51 3.09 7.05
N LYS A 14 -30.33 3.46 6.56
CA LYS A 14 -30.05 3.64 5.13
C LYS A 14 -30.17 2.32 4.35
N LEU A 15 -29.70 1.21 4.91
CA LEU A 15 -29.75 -0.10 4.25
C LEU A 15 -31.19 -0.58 4.01
N PHE A 16 -32.10 -0.28 4.93
CA PHE A 16 -33.50 -0.70 4.86
C PHE A 16 -34.46 0.42 4.41
N ALA A 17 -33.91 1.57 3.96
CA ALA A 17 -34.66 2.70 3.40
C ALA A 17 -35.77 3.26 4.31
N PHE A 18 -35.53 3.32 5.62
CA PHE A 18 -36.44 4.01 6.56
C PHE A 18 -36.18 5.52 6.57
N ASP A 19 -36.29 6.20 5.43
CA ASP A 19 -35.96 7.62 5.40
C ASP A 19 -37.05 8.51 6.03
N HIS A 20 -38.31 8.05 6.21
CA HIS A 20 -39.40 8.94 6.66
C HIS A 20 -40.52 8.35 7.57
N GLN A 21 -40.41 7.16 8.17
CA GLN A 21 -41.60 6.55 8.85
C GLN A 21 -41.45 6.10 10.32
N LEU A 22 -40.35 6.38 11.01
CA LEU A 22 -40.21 5.98 12.42
C LEU A 22 -40.25 7.14 13.43
N ASP A 23 -40.50 8.37 13.00
CA ASP A 23 -40.58 9.53 13.91
C ASP A 23 -41.92 9.65 14.65
N GLY A 24 -42.93 8.83 14.33
CA GLY A 24 -44.28 8.96 14.90
C GLY A 24 -44.83 7.77 15.71
N SER A 25 -44.23 6.57 15.62
CA SER A 25 -44.85 5.35 16.18
C SER A 25 -43.92 4.50 17.06
N LEU A 26 -42.65 4.88 17.22
CA LEU A 26 -41.69 4.19 18.12
C LEU A 26 -41.19 5.05 19.27
N SER A 27 -41.60 6.32 19.36
CA SER A 27 -41.21 7.26 20.43
C SER A 27 -42.05 7.13 21.71
N ALA A 28 -42.81 6.04 21.87
CA ALA A 28 -43.66 5.80 23.04
C ALA A 28 -43.60 4.35 23.56
N SER A 29 -42.39 3.81 23.75
CA SER A 29 -42.20 2.70 24.70
C SER A 29 -40.79 2.75 25.27
N SER A 30 -40.63 3.47 26.38
CA SER A 30 -39.41 3.55 27.18
C SER A 30 -39.23 2.30 28.06
N ASP A 31 -39.51 1.12 27.51
CA ASP A 31 -39.32 -0.15 28.22
C ASP A 31 -38.46 -1.06 27.34
N GLY A 32 -37.22 -1.28 27.81
CA GLY A 32 -36.09 -1.64 26.97
C GLY A 32 -36.20 -3.00 26.31
N HIS A 33 -36.05 -3.06 24.98
CA HIS A 33 -35.75 -4.24 24.17
C HIS A 33 -35.05 -3.79 22.86
N GLY A 34 -33.71 -3.85 22.84
CA GLY A 34 -32.81 -3.82 21.67
C GLY A 34 -32.69 -2.51 20.86
N SER A 35 -31.50 -2.21 20.32
CA SER A 35 -31.31 -1.10 19.36
C SER A 35 -32.06 -1.40 18.04
N SER A 36 -32.34 -0.38 17.22
CA SER A 36 -33.02 -0.62 15.93
C SER A 36 -32.16 -1.50 15.00
N ALA A 37 -30.84 -1.35 15.06
CA ALA A 37 -29.91 -2.23 14.35
C ALA A 37 -30.04 -3.70 14.82
N ASP A 38 -30.20 -3.95 16.13
CA ASP A 38 -30.36 -5.31 16.66
C ASP A 38 -31.64 -5.98 16.17
N ARG A 39 -32.75 -5.22 16.07
CA ARG A 39 -34.01 -5.71 15.51
C ARG A 39 -33.85 -6.11 14.04
N LEU A 40 -33.12 -5.32 13.25
CA LEU A 40 -32.87 -5.60 11.84
C LEU A 40 -31.92 -6.80 11.66
N CYS A 41 -30.91 -6.96 12.54
CA CYS A 41 -30.11 -8.18 12.60
C CYS A 41 -30.98 -9.42 12.84
N ALA A 42 -31.94 -9.35 13.76
CA ALA A 42 -32.85 -10.46 14.03
C ALA A 42 -33.71 -10.82 12.81
N VAL A 43 -34.12 -9.83 12.00
CA VAL A 43 -34.83 -10.07 10.73
C VAL A 43 -33.95 -10.84 9.74
N ILE A 44 -32.69 -10.45 9.60
CA ILE A 44 -31.72 -11.15 8.73
C ILE A 44 -31.55 -12.59 9.21
N GLN A 45 -31.29 -12.80 10.51
CA GLN A 45 -31.10 -14.13 11.09
C GLN A 45 -32.34 -15.02 10.91
N ALA A 46 -33.55 -14.47 11.07
CA ALA A 46 -34.79 -15.21 10.83
C ALA A 46 -34.94 -15.62 9.35
N ALA A 47 -34.59 -14.75 8.41
CA ALA A 47 -34.62 -15.06 6.97
C ALA A 47 -33.59 -16.15 6.60
N VAL A 48 -32.41 -16.11 7.20
CA VAL A 48 -31.34 -17.11 7.05
C VAL A 48 -31.78 -18.46 7.64
N ALA A 49 -32.34 -18.48 8.84
CA ALA A 49 -32.85 -19.70 9.48
C ALA A 49 -33.98 -20.37 8.67
N GLN A 50 -34.75 -19.60 7.91
CA GLN A 50 -35.82 -20.09 7.03
C GLN A 50 -35.35 -20.45 5.61
N ASN A 51 -34.05 -20.34 5.33
CA ASN A 51 -33.44 -20.55 4.00
C ASN A 51 -34.05 -19.65 2.90
N ARG A 52 -34.46 -18.42 3.25
CA ARG A 52 -35.05 -17.41 2.34
C ARG A 52 -34.17 -16.16 2.20
N GLN A 53 -32.88 -16.29 2.46
CA GLN A 53 -31.93 -15.18 2.57
C GLN A 53 -31.52 -14.56 1.23
N GLU A 54 -31.59 -15.27 0.10
CA GLU A 54 -30.94 -14.81 -1.14
C GLU A 54 -31.45 -13.44 -1.66
N PRO A 55 -32.77 -13.14 -1.71
CA PRO A 55 -33.23 -11.82 -2.11
C PRO A 55 -32.78 -10.71 -1.14
N LEU A 56 -32.76 -11.02 0.16
CA LEU A 56 -32.32 -10.08 1.20
C LEU A 56 -30.81 -9.82 1.10
N ARG A 57 -30.02 -10.86 0.84
CA ARG A 57 -28.57 -10.79 0.60
C ARG A 57 -28.28 -9.89 -0.60
N GLN A 58 -28.93 -10.12 -1.74
CA GLN A 58 -28.75 -9.31 -2.95
C GLN A 58 -29.13 -7.84 -2.73
N MET A 59 -30.25 -7.60 -2.05
CA MET A 59 -30.67 -6.25 -1.68
C MET A 59 -29.61 -5.56 -0.80
N LEU A 60 -29.11 -6.24 0.23
CA LEU A 60 -28.10 -5.68 1.14
C LEU A 60 -26.76 -5.45 0.46
N LEU A 61 -26.31 -6.37 -0.41
CA LEU A 61 -25.11 -6.18 -1.23
C LEU A 61 -25.20 -4.90 -2.07
N GLN A 62 -26.33 -4.70 -2.75
CA GLN A 62 -26.56 -3.50 -3.55
C GLN A 62 -26.58 -2.22 -2.69
N ARG A 63 -27.26 -2.26 -1.54
CA ARG A 63 -27.39 -1.11 -0.64
C ARG A 63 -26.08 -0.77 0.07
N LEU A 64 -25.31 -1.77 0.47
CA LEU A 64 -23.95 -1.58 1.00
C LEU A 64 -23.02 -1.01 -0.06
N GLY A 65 -23.09 -1.50 -1.30
CA GLY A 65 -22.33 -0.92 -2.41
C GLY A 65 -22.66 0.55 -2.65
N TYR A 66 -23.94 0.94 -2.56
CA TYR A 66 -24.36 2.35 -2.63
C TYR A 66 -23.81 3.16 -1.47
N TRP A 67 -23.99 2.68 -0.23
CA TRP A 67 -23.47 3.34 0.98
C TRP A 67 -21.95 3.53 0.94
N LEU A 68 -21.19 2.50 0.54
CA LEU A 68 -19.74 2.60 0.37
C LEU A 68 -19.40 3.72 -0.62
N ARG A 69 -20.06 3.75 -1.78
CA ARG A 69 -19.83 4.78 -2.81
C ARG A 69 -20.19 6.18 -2.35
N THR A 70 -21.28 6.37 -1.61
CA THR A 70 -21.79 7.73 -1.28
C THR A 70 -21.27 8.27 0.03
N ASP A 71 -21.09 7.42 1.03
CA ASP A 71 -20.86 7.83 2.41
C ASP A 71 -19.46 7.45 2.93
N VAL A 72 -18.75 6.54 2.26
CA VAL A 72 -17.42 6.06 2.72
C VAL A 72 -16.31 6.54 1.79
N VAL A 73 -16.43 6.31 0.49
CA VAL A 73 -15.38 6.67 -0.49
C VAL A 73 -15.07 8.18 -0.49
N PRO A 74 -16.05 9.11 -0.52
CA PRO A 74 -15.74 10.53 -0.56
C PRO A 74 -15.07 11.05 0.74
N PRO A 75 -15.52 10.68 1.96
CA PRO A 75 -14.79 11.02 3.19
C PRO A 75 -13.40 10.40 3.27
N PHE A 76 -13.21 9.16 2.81
CA PHE A 76 -11.89 8.53 2.74
C PHE A 76 -10.90 9.38 1.93
N TRP A 77 -11.31 9.83 0.74
CA TRP A 77 -10.44 10.66 -0.11
C TRP A 77 -10.25 12.10 0.41
N ARG A 78 -11.15 12.58 1.30
CA ARG A 78 -11.05 13.92 1.90
C ARG A 78 -9.83 14.07 2.82
N PHE A 79 -9.35 12.99 3.43
CA PHE A 79 -8.12 13.01 4.24
C PHE A 79 -6.89 13.43 3.43
N PHE A 80 -6.90 13.22 2.12
CA PHE A 80 -5.76 13.47 1.24
C PHE A 80 -5.88 14.74 0.40
N ARG A 81 -6.96 15.53 0.58
CA ARG A 81 -7.26 16.68 -0.27
C ARG A 81 -6.14 17.73 -0.28
N ASP A 82 -5.57 18.00 0.89
CA ASP A 82 -4.60 19.08 1.06
C ASP A 82 -3.14 18.61 0.93
N CYS A 83 -2.91 17.29 0.79
CA CYS A 83 -1.58 16.71 0.71
C CYS A 83 -0.73 17.24 -0.45
N PRO A 84 -1.22 17.33 -1.71
CA PRO A 84 -0.37 17.78 -2.83
C PRO A 84 0.18 19.20 -2.64
N ALA A 85 -0.64 20.12 -2.12
CA ALA A 85 -0.22 21.49 -1.85
C ALA A 85 0.83 21.57 -0.74
N LEU A 86 0.78 20.67 0.24
CA LEU A 86 1.76 20.57 1.32
C LEU A 86 3.08 19.95 0.85
N ILE A 87 3.01 18.92 -0.01
CA ILE A 87 4.21 18.29 -0.59
C ILE A 87 5.04 19.33 -1.35
N GLN A 88 4.40 20.11 -2.22
CA GLN A 88 5.08 21.14 -3.02
C GLN A 88 5.70 22.26 -2.17
N ARG A 89 5.07 22.67 -1.06
CA ARG A 89 5.55 23.75 -0.20
C ARG A 89 6.72 23.33 0.69
N SER A 90 6.71 22.07 1.15
CA SER A 90 7.61 21.58 2.18
C SER A 90 8.94 21.01 1.67
N GLY A 91 9.08 20.77 0.36
CA GLY A 91 10.30 20.19 -0.24
C GLY A 91 11.58 21.01 -0.04
N ARG A 92 11.47 22.32 0.23
CA ARG A 92 12.58 23.27 0.24
C ARG A 92 13.45 23.28 1.50
N THR A 93 12.99 22.73 2.62
CA THR A 93 13.79 22.71 3.87
C THR A 93 13.75 21.36 4.56
N ARG A 94 14.84 20.98 5.24
CA ARG A 94 14.91 19.72 5.99
C ARG A 94 13.83 19.61 7.07
N ARG A 95 13.49 20.73 7.71
CA ARG A 95 12.41 20.81 8.71
C ARG A 95 11.03 20.66 8.05
N GLY A 96 10.80 21.31 6.92
CA GLY A 96 9.55 21.19 6.16
C GLY A 96 9.30 19.75 5.68
N ARG A 97 10.33 19.06 5.17
CA ARG A 97 10.23 17.64 4.79
C ARG A 97 9.81 16.76 5.97
N HIS A 98 10.32 17.05 7.18
CA HIS A 98 9.96 16.29 8.38
C HIS A 98 8.52 16.54 8.85
N GLU A 99 8.05 17.78 8.79
CA GLU A 99 6.66 18.12 9.12
C GLU A 99 5.68 17.48 8.12
N LEU A 100 6.05 17.44 6.84
CA LEU A 100 5.33 16.74 5.78
C LEU A 100 5.27 15.23 6.02
N THR A 101 6.43 14.60 6.22
CA THR A 101 6.69 13.45 7.09
C THR A 101 5.50 12.93 7.92
N LEU A 102 5.44 13.53 9.10
CA LEU A 102 4.51 13.18 10.14
C LEU A 102 3.05 13.45 9.72
N PHE A 103 2.82 14.51 8.96
CA PHE A 103 1.48 14.80 8.43
C PHE A 103 0.97 13.69 7.51
N CYS A 104 1.77 13.23 6.55
CA CYS A 104 1.41 12.13 5.64
C CYS A 104 1.11 10.84 6.42
N ALA A 105 1.97 10.49 7.38
CA ALA A 105 1.74 9.32 8.23
C ALA A 105 0.45 9.44 9.05
N GLN A 106 0.16 10.64 9.58
CA GLN A 106 -1.08 10.88 10.33
C GLN A 106 -2.32 10.77 9.43
N GLN A 107 -2.31 11.39 8.25
CA GLN A 107 -3.45 11.31 7.32
C GLN A 107 -3.68 9.87 6.84
N LEU A 108 -2.61 9.13 6.49
CA LEU A 108 -2.70 7.71 6.15
C LEU A 108 -3.31 6.89 7.30
N THR A 109 -2.83 7.10 8.53
CA THR A 109 -3.36 6.40 9.70
C THR A 109 -4.86 6.65 9.87
N LEU A 110 -5.28 7.92 9.85
CA LEU A 110 -6.69 8.28 10.05
C LEU A 110 -7.59 7.76 8.91
N ALA A 111 -7.14 7.87 7.66
CA ALA A 111 -7.90 7.42 6.51
C ALA A 111 -8.07 5.89 6.50
N LEU A 112 -7.00 5.15 6.83
CA LEU A 112 -7.03 3.69 6.90
C LEU A 112 -7.87 3.20 8.07
N GLN A 113 -7.78 3.84 9.25
CA GLN A 113 -8.66 3.53 10.38
C GLN A 113 -10.14 3.75 10.02
N PHE A 114 -10.45 4.85 9.34
CA PHE A 114 -11.80 5.11 8.85
C PHE A 114 -12.28 4.02 7.86
N ALA A 115 -11.42 3.58 6.94
CA ALA A 115 -11.73 2.49 6.02
C ALA A 115 -11.93 1.15 6.73
N GLU A 116 -11.10 0.83 7.74
CA GLU A 116 -11.26 -0.36 8.59
C GLU A 116 -12.59 -0.33 9.35
N GLU A 117 -12.95 0.79 9.97
CA GLU A 117 -14.21 0.95 10.69
C GLU A 117 -15.42 0.76 9.77
N ALA A 118 -15.37 1.33 8.56
CA ALA A 118 -16.41 1.15 7.56
C ALA A 118 -16.52 -0.31 7.11
N PHE A 119 -15.38 -0.95 6.81
CA PHE A 119 -15.38 -2.33 6.36
C PHE A 119 -15.76 -3.32 7.48
N ALA A 120 -15.47 -3.00 8.74
CA ALA A 120 -15.92 -3.79 9.89
C ALA A 120 -17.46 -3.91 9.93
N GLN A 121 -18.20 -2.89 9.52
CA GLN A 121 -19.66 -2.99 9.39
C GLN A 121 -20.07 -3.98 8.28
N CYS A 122 -19.37 -3.95 7.14
CA CYS A 122 -19.56 -4.94 6.08
C CYS A 122 -19.28 -6.37 6.56
N VAL A 123 -18.21 -6.58 7.33
CA VAL A 123 -17.86 -7.87 7.93
C VAL A 123 -18.98 -8.35 8.86
N GLN A 124 -19.47 -7.50 9.75
CA GLN A 124 -20.55 -7.83 10.68
C GLN A 124 -21.85 -8.22 9.96
N ILE A 125 -22.20 -7.54 8.88
CA ILE A 125 -23.41 -7.89 8.11
C ILE A 125 -23.18 -9.18 7.32
N ALA A 126 -22.02 -9.34 6.71
CA ALA A 126 -21.69 -10.53 5.92
C ALA A 126 -21.66 -11.81 6.78
N SER A 127 -21.16 -11.75 8.02
CA SER A 127 -21.11 -12.92 8.90
C SER A 127 -22.51 -13.50 9.20
N LEU A 128 -23.56 -12.65 9.21
CA LEU A 128 -24.94 -13.12 9.37
C LEU A 128 -25.38 -14.08 8.25
N PHE A 129 -24.78 -13.98 7.05
CA PHE A 129 -25.08 -14.84 5.91
C PHE A 129 -24.05 -15.96 5.75
N ASP A 130 -22.77 -15.65 5.89
CA ASP A 130 -21.67 -16.57 5.58
C ASP A 130 -21.51 -17.69 6.64
N ASP A 131 -21.92 -17.46 7.89
CA ASP A 131 -21.87 -18.47 8.96
C ASP A 131 -22.94 -19.59 8.80
N HIS A 132 -23.91 -19.40 7.89
CA HIS A 132 -25.05 -20.31 7.69
C HIS A 132 -25.15 -20.75 6.22
N PRO A 133 -24.19 -21.55 5.71
CA PRO A 133 -24.24 -22.02 4.34
C PRO A 133 -25.55 -22.81 4.10
N PRO A 134 -26.26 -22.57 2.98
CA PRO A 134 -27.51 -23.26 2.71
C PRO A 134 -27.28 -24.77 2.74
N SER A 135 -28.00 -25.45 3.63
CA SER A 135 -27.89 -26.89 3.90
C SER A 135 -27.80 -27.69 2.59
N GLY A 136 -26.62 -28.25 2.32
CA GLY A 136 -26.41 -29.23 1.24
C GLY A 136 -25.60 -28.78 0.02
N ARG A 137 -25.08 -27.54 -0.04
CA ARG A 137 -24.08 -27.15 -1.06
C ARG A 137 -22.75 -26.82 -0.39
N GLN A 138 -21.69 -27.53 -0.77
CA GLN A 138 -20.33 -27.11 -0.42
C GLN A 138 -20.14 -25.65 -0.86
N PRO A 139 -19.56 -24.78 -0.01
CA PRO A 139 -19.24 -23.42 -0.42
C PRO A 139 -18.25 -23.51 -1.57
N ILE A 140 -18.70 -23.15 -2.77
CA ILE A 140 -17.80 -22.93 -3.90
C ILE A 140 -16.93 -21.74 -3.50
N ALA A 141 -15.61 -21.94 -3.48
CA ALA A 141 -14.65 -20.89 -3.19
C ALA A 141 -14.96 -19.64 -4.04
N GLY A 142 -15.15 -18.48 -3.40
CA GLY A 142 -15.44 -17.21 -4.08
C GLY A 142 -16.91 -16.75 -4.11
N ARG A 143 -17.84 -17.38 -3.37
CA ARG A 143 -19.26 -16.95 -3.29
C ARG A 143 -19.71 -16.36 -1.94
N SER A 144 -18.80 -16.13 -0.99
CA SER A 144 -19.18 -15.52 0.28
C SER A 144 -19.57 -14.05 0.10
N MET A 145 -20.56 -13.59 0.85
CA MET A 145 -20.96 -12.18 0.84
C MET A 145 -19.79 -11.28 1.24
N LEU A 146 -18.96 -11.72 2.18
CA LEU A 146 -17.77 -11.00 2.60
C LEU A 146 -16.76 -10.82 1.45
N HIS A 147 -16.53 -11.85 0.64
CA HIS A 147 -15.59 -11.76 -0.47
C HIS A 147 -16.09 -10.77 -1.53
N GLU A 148 -17.38 -10.82 -1.88
CA GLU A 148 -18.00 -9.88 -2.82
C GLU A 148 -17.91 -8.43 -2.31
N LEU A 149 -18.19 -8.20 -1.02
CA LEU A 149 -18.06 -6.89 -0.40
C LEU A 149 -16.62 -6.39 -0.36
N ARG A 150 -15.64 -7.27 -0.11
CA ARG A 150 -14.22 -6.90 -0.11
C ARG A 150 -13.76 -6.45 -1.48
N VAL A 151 -14.06 -7.23 -2.52
CA VAL A 151 -13.74 -6.89 -3.91
C VAL A 151 -14.42 -5.58 -4.30
N SER A 152 -15.72 -5.46 -4.02
CA SER A 152 -16.50 -4.25 -4.30
C SER A 152 -15.92 -3.02 -3.59
N PHE A 153 -15.61 -3.12 -2.29
CA PHE A 153 -15.05 -2.01 -1.53
C PHE A 153 -13.71 -1.54 -2.10
N ARG A 154 -12.79 -2.47 -2.38
CA ARG A 154 -11.51 -2.14 -3.00
C ARG A 154 -11.71 -1.47 -4.36
N CYS A 155 -12.58 -2.01 -5.22
CA CYS A 155 -12.86 -1.42 -6.54
C CYS A 155 -13.44 0.00 -6.43
N LEU A 156 -14.36 0.23 -5.48
CA LEU A 156 -14.99 1.53 -5.28
C LEU A 156 -14.00 2.57 -4.73
N VAL A 157 -13.15 2.19 -3.78
CA VAL A 157 -12.15 3.10 -3.21
C VAL A 157 -11.13 3.51 -4.26
N PHE A 158 -10.63 2.55 -5.04
CA PHE A 158 -9.53 2.76 -5.99
C PHE A 158 -9.99 2.85 -7.46
N GLU A 159 -11.22 3.32 -7.71
CA GLU A 159 -11.78 3.51 -9.06
C GLU A 159 -11.10 4.68 -9.81
N ASP A 160 -10.77 5.77 -9.10
CA ASP A 160 -10.14 6.96 -9.66
C ASP A 160 -8.61 6.84 -9.68
N ALA A 161 -8.03 6.68 -10.88
CA ALA A 161 -6.59 6.57 -11.09
C ALA A 161 -5.79 7.74 -10.49
N HIS A 162 -6.29 8.98 -10.58
CA HIS A 162 -5.58 10.15 -10.04
C HIS A 162 -5.60 10.17 -8.51
N ALA A 163 -6.63 9.58 -7.88
CA ALA A 163 -6.67 9.40 -6.44
C ALA A 163 -5.68 8.30 -6.01
N VAL A 164 -5.60 7.20 -6.77
CA VAL A 164 -4.64 6.11 -6.54
C VAL A 164 -3.20 6.60 -6.62
N GLU A 165 -2.83 7.37 -7.64
CA GLU A 165 -1.49 7.94 -7.78
C GLU A 165 -1.12 8.83 -6.58
N ARG A 166 -2.06 9.68 -6.13
CA ARG A 166 -1.84 10.51 -4.93
C ARG A 166 -1.66 9.67 -3.66
N PHE A 167 -2.42 8.58 -3.53
CA PHE A 167 -2.26 7.66 -2.42
C PHE A 167 -0.91 6.93 -2.48
N GLU A 168 -0.46 6.53 -3.68
CA GLU A 168 0.85 5.93 -3.89
C GLU A 168 1.99 6.87 -3.48
N GLU A 169 1.94 8.15 -3.84
CA GLU A 169 2.95 9.14 -3.44
C GLU A 169 3.03 9.29 -1.90
N LEU A 170 1.89 9.24 -1.22
CA LEU A 170 1.86 9.26 0.24
C LEU A 170 2.44 7.99 0.86
N LEU A 171 2.13 6.84 0.27
CA LEU A 171 2.70 5.56 0.67
C LEU A 171 4.21 5.53 0.42
N LEU A 172 4.69 6.08 -0.69
CA LEU A 172 6.12 6.18 -1.01
C LEU A 172 6.86 6.98 0.06
N VAL A 173 6.30 8.13 0.44
CA VAL A 173 6.82 8.97 1.51
C VAL A 173 6.84 8.21 2.85
N PHE A 174 5.76 7.51 3.20
CA PHE A 174 5.66 6.68 4.41
C PHE A 174 6.67 5.53 4.43
N PHE A 175 6.76 4.74 3.36
CA PHE A 175 7.67 3.59 3.27
C PHE A 175 9.13 4.01 3.27
N SER A 176 9.46 5.12 2.59
CA SER A 176 10.80 5.71 2.66
C SER A 176 11.20 6.02 4.10
N MET A 177 10.26 6.57 4.88
CA MET A 177 10.43 6.89 6.29
C MET A 177 10.59 5.62 7.14
N SER A 178 9.69 4.64 6.96
CA SER A 178 9.77 3.33 7.61
C SER A 178 11.13 2.67 7.41
N PHE A 179 11.69 2.74 6.20
CA PHE A 179 13.01 2.19 5.93
C PHE A 179 14.13 2.94 6.68
N GLN A 180 14.07 4.28 6.73
CA GLN A 180 15.07 5.04 7.50
C GLN A 180 15.01 4.73 9.00
N LYS A 181 13.82 4.53 9.55
CA LYS A 181 13.64 4.05 10.92
C LYS A 181 14.19 2.65 11.12
N PHE A 182 13.91 1.73 10.20
CA PHE A 182 14.42 0.37 10.24
C PHE A 182 15.95 0.34 10.31
N ARG A 183 16.64 1.15 9.50
CA ARG A 183 18.11 1.26 9.52
C ARG A 183 18.68 1.94 10.78
N GLY A 184 17.85 2.35 11.74
CA GLY A 184 18.27 3.12 12.91
C GLY A 184 18.78 4.53 12.58
N LYS A 185 18.60 4.99 11.33
CA LYS A 185 18.97 6.35 10.90
C LYS A 185 17.96 7.39 11.38
N GLU A 186 16.73 6.96 11.66
CA GLU A 186 15.67 7.81 12.17
C GLU A 186 15.52 7.65 13.69
N LYS A 187 15.86 8.70 14.45
CA LYS A 187 15.82 8.71 15.93
C LYS A 187 14.44 9.05 16.51
N PHE A 188 13.41 9.14 15.68
CA PHE A 188 12.09 9.60 16.12
C PHE A 188 11.32 8.45 16.77
N GLN A 189 11.12 8.53 18.09
CA GLN A 189 10.24 7.60 18.82
C GLN A 189 8.77 7.69 18.39
N ALA A 190 8.36 8.79 17.74
CA ALA A 190 6.95 9.08 17.45
C ALA A 190 6.39 8.43 16.17
N PHE A 191 7.22 7.96 15.24
CA PHE A 191 6.72 7.29 14.03
C PHE A 191 6.43 5.82 14.34
N ASP A 192 5.18 5.39 14.18
CA ASP A 192 4.79 3.98 14.31
C ASP A 192 4.17 3.47 13.00
N SER A 193 4.84 2.52 12.35
CA SER A 193 4.37 1.91 11.10
C SER A 193 3.32 0.82 11.31
N ARG A 194 3.17 0.31 12.55
CA ARG A 194 2.31 -0.84 12.85
C ARG A 194 0.82 -0.59 12.56
N PRO A 195 0.22 0.59 12.86
CA PRO A 195 -1.19 0.83 12.57
C PRO A 195 -1.49 0.80 11.06
N ILE A 196 -0.68 1.50 10.26
CA ILE A 196 -0.84 1.54 8.80
C ILE A 196 -0.64 0.14 8.21
N ARG A 197 0.39 -0.59 8.65
CA ARG A 197 0.63 -1.98 8.24
C ARG A 197 -0.57 -2.88 8.57
N GLY A 198 -1.06 -2.80 9.80
CA GLY A 198 -2.22 -3.57 10.26
C GLY A 198 -3.43 -3.34 9.38
N ALA A 199 -3.71 -2.08 9.05
CA ALA A 199 -4.85 -1.72 8.20
C ALA A 199 -4.72 -2.19 6.76
N LEU A 200 -3.54 -2.05 6.16
CA LEU A 200 -3.30 -2.57 4.80
C LEU A 200 -3.48 -4.10 4.72
N LEU A 201 -3.10 -4.82 5.78
CA LEU A 201 -3.31 -6.27 5.89
C LEU A 201 -4.79 -6.61 6.07
N GLN A 202 -5.47 -5.98 7.04
CA GLN A 202 -6.89 -6.26 7.33
C GLN A 202 -7.81 -5.98 6.14
N LEU A 203 -7.50 -4.93 5.38
CA LEU A 203 -8.25 -4.54 4.19
C LEU A 203 -7.85 -5.33 2.92
N GLU A 204 -6.79 -6.15 2.99
CA GLU A 204 -6.16 -6.82 1.84
C GLU A 204 -5.72 -5.84 0.73
N TRP A 205 -5.20 -4.67 1.15
CA TRP A 205 -4.78 -3.58 0.25
C TRP A 205 -3.27 -3.58 -0.05
N LEU A 206 -2.55 -4.63 0.34
CA LEU A 206 -1.12 -4.76 0.04
C LEU A 206 -0.79 -4.64 -1.46
N GLY A 207 -1.64 -5.19 -2.34
CA GLY A 207 -1.43 -5.06 -3.79
C GLY A 207 -1.57 -3.63 -4.31
N VAL A 208 -2.22 -2.72 -3.56
CA VAL A 208 -2.27 -1.28 -3.87
C VAL A 208 -1.02 -0.57 -3.37
N ALA A 209 -0.39 -1.08 -2.31
CA ALA A 209 0.83 -0.53 -1.74
C ALA A 209 2.12 -1.03 -2.43
N GLU A 210 2.05 -2.14 -3.17
CA GLU A 210 3.18 -2.77 -3.86
C GLU A 210 3.96 -1.82 -4.79
N PRO A 211 3.32 -0.96 -5.63
CA PRO A 211 4.04 -0.01 -6.47
C PRO A 211 4.90 0.99 -5.68
N ALA A 212 4.35 1.56 -4.60
CA ALA A 212 5.08 2.47 -3.73
C ALA A 212 6.27 1.78 -3.04
N LEU A 213 6.09 0.54 -2.58
CA LEU A 213 7.17 -0.27 -2.00
C LEU A 213 8.28 -0.52 -3.01
N MET A 214 7.93 -0.92 -4.23
CA MET A 214 8.89 -1.14 -5.32
C MET A 214 9.71 0.12 -5.61
N ARG A 215 9.08 1.29 -5.67
CA ARG A 215 9.78 2.57 -5.85
C ARG A 215 10.76 2.88 -4.72
N VAL A 216 10.44 2.56 -3.47
CA VAL A 216 11.40 2.70 -2.36
C VAL A 216 12.58 1.76 -2.56
N LEU A 217 12.33 0.46 -2.79
CA LEU A 217 13.39 -0.53 -3.00
C LEU A 217 14.32 -0.10 -4.14
N HIS A 218 13.75 0.28 -5.28
CA HIS A 218 14.50 0.73 -6.44
C HIS A 218 15.36 1.96 -6.13
N SER A 219 14.78 2.94 -5.41
CA SER A 219 15.51 4.14 -4.99
C SER A 219 16.69 3.80 -4.06
N GLN A 220 16.51 2.87 -3.12
CA GLN A 220 17.58 2.47 -2.21
C GLN A 220 18.70 1.71 -2.92
N VAL A 221 18.35 0.78 -3.80
CA VAL A 221 19.32 0.04 -4.62
C VAL A 221 20.13 1.00 -5.47
N ARG A 222 19.48 1.89 -6.23
CA ARG A 222 20.17 2.90 -7.05
C ARG A 222 21.13 3.75 -6.21
N LYS A 223 20.68 4.25 -5.06
CA LYS A 223 21.52 5.05 -4.16
C LYS A 223 22.75 4.29 -3.68
N MET A 224 22.60 3.02 -3.31
CA MET A 224 23.72 2.20 -2.85
C MET A 224 24.69 1.88 -3.99
N VAL A 225 24.17 1.48 -5.15
CA VAL A 225 24.99 1.19 -6.34
C VAL A 225 25.80 2.42 -6.75
N CYS A 226 25.18 3.59 -6.87
CA CYS A 226 25.89 4.83 -7.19
C CYS A 226 26.92 5.21 -6.11
N ALA A 227 26.58 5.07 -4.83
CA ALA A 227 27.48 5.46 -3.74
C ALA A 227 28.71 4.55 -3.62
N THR A 228 28.57 3.26 -3.90
CA THR A 228 29.67 2.28 -3.75
C THR A 228 30.46 2.10 -5.04
N CYS A 229 29.78 2.05 -6.18
CA CYS A 229 30.38 1.67 -7.48
C CYS A 229 30.62 2.87 -8.42
N GLY A 230 30.22 4.08 -8.02
CA GLY A 230 30.12 5.26 -8.88
C GLY A 230 31.43 5.74 -9.51
N GLU A 231 32.57 5.51 -8.87
CA GLU A 231 33.89 5.95 -9.38
C GLU A 231 34.94 4.84 -9.32
N VAL A 232 34.51 3.61 -9.00
CA VAL A 232 35.41 2.45 -8.83
C VAL A 232 35.08 1.45 -9.93
N TYR A 233 36.04 1.18 -10.80
CA TYR A 233 35.86 0.45 -12.06
C TYR A 233 36.57 -0.90 -12.10
N ASP A 234 37.58 -1.07 -11.26
CA ASP A 234 38.51 -2.19 -11.19
C ASP A 234 38.10 -3.27 -10.19
N GLU A 235 37.12 -2.98 -9.33
CA GLU A 235 36.59 -3.92 -8.34
C GLU A 235 35.24 -4.55 -8.76
N LYS A 236 35.05 -5.81 -8.35
CA LYS A 236 33.81 -6.57 -8.56
C LYS A 236 32.87 -6.37 -7.37
N PHE A 237 31.77 -5.68 -7.58
CA PHE A 237 30.81 -5.34 -6.52
C PHE A 237 29.46 -6.01 -6.69
N LEU A 238 29.16 -6.67 -7.81
CA LEU A 238 27.82 -7.17 -8.09
C LEU A 238 27.31 -8.13 -7.00
N ALA A 239 28.11 -9.13 -6.62
CA ALA A 239 27.74 -10.09 -5.58
C ALA A 239 27.62 -9.43 -4.19
N GLU A 240 28.43 -8.42 -3.90
CA GLU A 240 28.35 -7.64 -2.66
C GLU A 240 27.06 -6.84 -2.62
N MET A 241 26.68 -6.19 -3.73
CA MET A 241 25.43 -5.42 -3.83
C MET A 241 24.19 -6.32 -3.73
N GLU A 242 24.21 -7.51 -4.35
CA GLU A 242 23.14 -8.51 -4.19
C GLU A 242 23.01 -8.96 -2.73
N THR A 243 24.15 -9.23 -2.08
CA THR A 243 24.20 -9.62 -0.66
C THR A 243 23.66 -8.51 0.23
N TRP A 244 24.09 -7.28 -0.01
CA TRP A 244 23.62 -6.09 0.70
C TRP A 244 22.10 -5.90 0.56
N ALA A 245 21.57 -5.98 -0.66
CA ALA A 245 20.14 -5.83 -0.91
C ALA A 245 19.35 -6.89 -0.14
N CYS A 246 19.86 -8.13 -0.10
CA CYS A 246 19.26 -9.20 0.67
C CYS A 246 19.37 -9.02 2.19
N SER A 247 20.47 -8.45 2.70
CA SER A 247 20.66 -8.30 4.15
C SER A 247 19.97 -7.07 4.75
N GLU A 248 19.75 -6.01 3.95
CA GLU A 248 19.18 -4.76 4.44
C GLU A 248 17.71 -4.57 4.02
N LEU A 249 17.34 -4.95 2.79
CA LEU A 249 15.99 -4.69 2.26
C LEU A 249 15.02 -5.82 2.56
N LEU A 250 15.43 -7.09 2.49
CA LEU A 250 14.52 -8.21 2.79
C LEU A 250 14.02 -8.20 4.24
N PRO A 251 14.86 -8.00 5.28
CA PRO A 251 14.35 -7.97 6.64
C PRO A 251 13.38 -6.82 6.90
N TRP A 252 13.59 -5.68 6.23
CA TRP A 252 12.64 -4.56 6.26
C TRP A 252 11.31 -4.91 5.59
N LEU A 253 11.36 -5.60 4.44
CA LEU A 253 10.16 -6.09 3.77
C LEU A 253 9.42 -7.13 4.60
N ASP A 254 10.12 -8.06 5.25
CA ASP A 254 9.53 -9.06 6.13
C ASP A 254 8.85 -8.40 7.35
N GLU A 255 9.40 -7.28 7.85
CA GLU A 255 8.73 -6.49 8.89
C GLU A 255 7.45 -5.82 8.37
N LEU A 256 7.46 -5.27 7.15
CA LEU A 256 6.30 -4.58 6.57
C LEU A 256 5.22 -5.51 6.03
N LEU A 257 5.62 -6.63 5.46
CA LEU A 257 4.79 -7.62 4.79
C LEU A 257 5.08 -8.96 5.45
N PRO A 258 4.43 -9.28 6.60
CA PRO A 258 4.59 -10.59 7.21
C PRO A 258 4.23 -11.65 6.17
N SER A 259 5.25 -12.37 5.68
CA SER A 259 5.09 -13.41 4.69
C SER A 259 4.64 -14.70 5.38
N ASP A 260 3.59 -15.34 4.86
CA ASP A 260 3.17 -16.66 5.31
C ASP A 260 4.06 -17.81 4.77
N GLY A 261 5.24 -17.53 4.20
CA GLY A 261 6.22 -18.58 3.94
C GLY A 261 7.40 -18.24 3.03
N ASP A 262 8.28 -19.22 2.85
CA ASP A 262 9.54 -19.13 2.09
C ASP A 262 9.35 -18.69 0.62
N ALA A 263 8.17 -18.93 0.04
CA ALA A 263 7.89 -18.63 -1.36
C ALA A 263 7.85 -17.13 -1.65
N SER A 264 7.25 -16.32 -0.77
CA SER A 264 7.17 -14.87 -1.00
C SER A 264 8.53 -14.20 -0.78
N THR A 265 9.28 -14.63 0.23
CA THR A 265 10.65 -14.18 0.48
C THR A 265 11.57 -14.52 -0.70
N ARG A 266 11.38 -15.69 -1.34
CA ARG A 266 12.09 -16.05 -2.58
C ARG A 266 11.75 -15.12 -3.75
N LYS A 267 10.46 -14.82 -3.94
CA LYS A 267 9.99 -13.87 -4.97
C LYS A 267 10.65 -12.50 -4.77
N TRP A 268 10.63 -11.96 -3.55
CA TRP A 268 11.24 -10.66 -3.25
C TRP A 268 12.75 -10.65 -3.43
N ARG A 269 13.44 -11.74 -3.08
CA ARG A 269 14.87 -11.90 -3.34
C ARG A 269 15.18 -11.85 -4.84
N GLU A 270 14.43 -12.58 -5.65
CA GLU A 270 14.61 -12.58 -7.11
C GLU A 270 14.36 -11.19 -7.72
N ILE A 271 13.33 -10.48 -7.25
CA ILE A 271 13.05 -9.09 -7.67
C ILE A 271 14.23 -8.17 -7.33
N LEU A 272 14.74 -8.25 -6.10
CA LEU A 272 15.86 -7.42 -5.65
C LEU A 272 17.14 -7.71 -6.42
N SER A 273 17.52 -8.98 -6.58
CA SER A 273 18.71 -9.36 -7.36
C SER A 273 18.62 -8.85 -8.80
N ARG A 274 17.46 -8.99 -9.45
CA ARG A 274 17.25 -8.45 -10.80
C ARG A 274 17.41 -6.93 -10.84
N HIS A 275 16.85 -6.21 -9.86
CA HIS A 275 16.93 -4.75 -9.85
C HIS A 275 18.34 -4.25 -9.52
N VAL A 276 19.09 -4.95 -8.65
CA VAL A 276 20.51 -4.69 -8.42
C VAL A 276 21.30 -4.82 -9.71
N LEU A 277 21.08 -5.90 -10.45
CA LEU A 277 21.70 -6.10 -11.76
C LEU A 277 21.39 -4.91 -12.68
N GLN A 278 20.11 -4.61 -12.91
CA GLN A 278 19.69 -3.54 -13.82
C GLN A 278 20.30 -2.17 -13.49
N GLU A 279 20.32 -1.76 -12.22
CA GLU A 279 20.91 -0.48 -11.82
C GLU A 279 22.44 -0.50 -11.92
N PHE A 280 23.08 -1.63 -11.61
CA PHE A 280 24.52 -1.81 -11.76
C PHE A 280 24.95 -1.67 -13.23
N GLY A 281 24.27 -2.32 -14.17
CA GLY A 281 24.61 -2.18 -15.59
C GLY A 281 24.24 -0.88 -16.18
N ARG A 282 23.12 -0.28 -15.76
CA ARG A 282 22.82 1.09 -16.17
C ARG A 282 23.97 2.03 -15.79
N LEU A 283 24.55 1.85 -14.60
CA LEU A 283 25.73 2.61 -14.17
C LEU A 283 26.96 2.28 -15.03
N ARG A 284 27.29 0.99 -15.22
CA ARG A 284 28.47 0.58 -16.00
C ARG A 284 28.39 0.95 -17.47
N ILE A 285 27.21 0.88 -18.09
CA ILE A 285 26.98 1.34 -19.47
C ILE A 285 27.25 2.84 -19.59
N LYS A 286 26.78 3.65 -18.63
CA LYS A 286 27.06 5.10 -18.60
C LYS A 286 28.56 5.39 -18.45
N GLN A 287 29.27 4.55 -17.71
CA GLN A 287 30.70 4.69 -17.43
C GLN A 287 31.59 4.01 -18.48
N LEU A 288 31.02 3.26 -19.42
CA LEU A 288 31.76 2.36 -20.30
C LEU A 288 32.89 3.07 -21.06
N PHE A 289 32.67 4.31 -21.49
CA PHE A 289 33.69 5.08 -22.20
C PHE A 289 34.91 5.40 -21.32
N GLU A 290 34.69 5.84 -20.07
CA GLU A 290 35.79 6.12 -19.15
C GLU A 290 36.50 4.82 -18.74
N ILE A 291 35.76 3.73 -18.54
CA ILE A 291 36.33 2.39 -18.29
C ILE A 291 37.25 1.98 -19.44
N ILE A 292 36.84 2.15 -20.71
CA ILE A 292 37.67 1.82 -21.88
C ILE A 292 38.94 2.67 -21.93
N LYS A 293 38.81 3.95 -21.63
CA LYS A 293 39.91 4.91 -21.69
C LYS A 293 40.95 4.68 -20.60
N GLU A 294 40.50 4.40 -19.38
CA GLU A 294 41.36 4.26 -18.20
C GLU A 294 41.83 2.82 -17.97
N PHE A 295 41.01 1.83 -18.35
CA PHE A 295 41.24 0.40 -18.14
C PHE A 295 40.95 -0.41 -19.41
N PRO A 296 41.66 -0.19 -20.53
CA PRO A 296 41.41 -0.90 -21.79
C PRO A 296 41.50 -2.43 -21.65
N ASP A 297 42.34 -2.93 -20.74
CA ASP A 297 42.54 -4.36 -20.48
C ASP A 297 41.35 -5.02 -19.74
N SER A 298 40.50 -4.23 -19.07
CA SER A 298 39.32 -4.73 -18.34
C SER A 298 38.25 -5.35 -19.26
N LEU A 299 38.28 -5.00 -20.55
CA LEU A 299 37.34 -5.54 -21.55
C LEU A 299 37.76 -6.88 -22.16
N THR A 300 39.05 -7.19 -22.14
CA THR A 300 39.62 -8.38 -22.80
C THR A 300 39.72 -9.59 -21.89
N ASP A 301 39.45 -9.40 -20.60
CA ASP A 301 39.60 -10.45 -19.60
C ASP A 301 38.27 -11.19 -19.42
N GLU A 302 38.14 -12.34 -20.11
CA GLU A 302 36.95 -13.21 -20.11
C GLU A 302 36.52 -13.68 -18.70
N GLN A 303 37.36 -13.48 -17.68
CA GLN A 303 37.13 -13.82 -16.28
C GLN A 303 36.78 -12.62 -15.39
N ASN A 304 36.86 -11.37 -15.87
CA ASN A 304 36.95 -10.20 -14.98
C ASN A 304 35.88 -9.11 -15.07
N GLY A 305 34.91 -9.16 -15.99
CA GLY A 305 33.87 -8.13 -16.03
C GLY A 305 32.57 -8.54 -15.34
N ASP A 306 32.23 -7.92 -14.21
CA ASP A 306 30.84 -7.90 -13.69
C ASP A 306 29.87 -7.43 -14.80
N LEU A 307 30.33 -6.54 -15.69
CA LEU A 307 29.63 -6.08 -16.89
C LEU A 307 29.30 -7.23 -17.88
N PHE A 308 30.18 -8.22 -18.04
CA PHE A 308 29.95 -9.36 -18.94
C PHE A 308 29.10 -10.45 -18.29
N GLU A 309 29.23 -10.67 -16.98
CA GLU A 309 28.26 -11.48 -16.23
C GLU A 309 26.86 -10.90 -16.36
N GLU A 310 26.74 -9.59 -16.30
CA GLU A 310 25.50 -8.86 -16.46
C GLU A 310 24.89 -8.97 -17.86
N LEU A 311 25.68 -8.70 -18.90
CA LEU A 311 25.22 -8.87 -20.29
C LEU A 311 24.81 -10.32 -20.59
N ARG A 312 25.42 -11.31 -19.92
CA ARG A 312 25.05 -12.72 -20.01
C ARG A 312 23.76 -13.07 -19.27
N ARG A 313 23.53 -12.52 -18.08
CA ARG A 313 22.39 -12.89 -17.23
C ARG A 313 21.06 -12.29 -17.72
N ASP A 314 21.07 -11.09 -18.30
CA ASP A 314 19.83 -10.34 -18.51
C ASP A 314 19.30 -10.29 -19.95
N ASN A 315 20.02 -10.84 -20.96
CA ASN A 315 19.57 -10.76 -22.37
C ASN A 315 19.12 -9.32 -22.75
N MET A 316 19.81 -8.28 -22.21
CA MET A 316 19.39 -6.88 -22.24
C MET A 316 19.16 -6.37 -23.68
N ARG A 317 17.96 -6.59 -24.22
CA ARG A 317 17.40 -5.74 -25.25
C ARG A 317 16.94 -4.48 -24.54
N LEU A 318 17.54 -3.33 -24.89
CA LEU A 318 17.16 -2.01 -24.39
C LEU A 318 15.64 -1.92 -24.24
N ILE A 319 15.14 -1.92 -23.00
CA ILE A 319 13.81 -1.43 -22.72
C ILE A 319 13.89 0.08 -22.94
N GLN A 320 13.03 0.57 -23.84
CA GLN A 320 13.01 1.97 -24.26
C GLN A 320 12.80 2.88 -23.05
N HIS A 321 13.55 3.98 -23.09
CA HIS A 321 13.57 5.09 -22.16
C HIS A 321 12.17 5.70 -22.06
N ASP A 322 11.51 5.60 -20.90
CA ASP A 322 10.50 6.59 -20.51
C ASP A 322 11.24 7.66 -19.70
N ASP A 323 11.24 8.85 -20.28
CA ASP A 323 12.05 10.01 -19.94
C ASP A 323 11.39 10.79 -18.78
N ASP A 324 11.60 10.36 -17.54
CA ASP A 324 11.27 11.16 -16.35
C ASP A 324 12.54 11.81 -15.80
N SER A 325 12.86 12.95 -16.39
CA SER A 325 13.89 13.89 -15.95
C SER A 325 13.38 14.66 -14.73
N ASP A 326 13.78 14.21 -13.54
CA ASP A 326 13.85 15.07 -12.34
C ASP A 326 15.33 15.20 -11.94
N ASP A 327 15.96 16.23 -12.50
CA ASP A 327 17.28 16.72 -12.10
C ASP A 327 17.20 17.33 -10.69
N ASP A 328 17.60 16.57 -9.67
CA ASP A 328 18.08 17.13 -8.41
C ASP A 328 19.59 17.37 -8.53
N GLU A 329 19.96 18.59 -8.92
CA GLU A 329 21.35 19.09 -8.86
C GLU A 329 21.92 18.91 -7.44
N VAL A 330 22.95 18.08 -7.34
CA VAL A 330 23.80 18.00 -6.15
C VAL A 330 24.67 19.25 -6.12
N ALA A 331 24.26 20.23 -5.31
CA ALA A 331 25.08 21.42 -5.03
C ALA A 331 26.41 21.02 -4.37
N GLN A 332 27.46 20.94 -5.16
CA GLN A 332 28.84 20.97 -4.68
C GLN A 332 29.13 22.39 -4.16
N SER A 333 29.36 22.51 -2.86
CA SER A 333 29.90 23.74 -2.28
C SER A 333 31.39 23.84 -2.63
N PRO A 334 31.88 24.95 -3.20
CA PRO A 334 33.30 25.15 -3.36
C PRO A 334 33.92 25.51 -2.01
N ALA A 335 34.89 24.71 -1.58
CA ALA A 335 35.86 25.09 -0.56
C ALA A 335 36.92 25.98 -1.20
N VAL A 336 37.05 27.23 -0.73
CA VAL A 336 38.23 28.08 -1.00
C VAL A 336 38.34 29.08 0.17
N PRO A 337 39.53 29.63 0.46
CA PRO A 337 40.48 29.19 1.48
C PRO A 337 40.50 30.09 2.73
#